data_AF-A0A414XHT3-F1
#
_entry.id   AF-A0A414XHT3-F1
#
_cell.length_a   1.000
_cell.length_b   1.000
_cell.length_c   1.000
_cell.angle_alpha   90.00
_cell.angle_beta   90.00
_cell.angle_gamma   90.00
#
_symmetry.space_group_name_H-M   'P 1'
#
loop_
_entity.id
_entity.type
_entity.pdbx_description
1 polymer ?
#
loop_
_entity_poly.entity_id
_entity_poly.type
_entity_poly.pdbx_seq_one_letter_code
_entity_poly.pdbx_strand_id
1 'polypeptide(L)' 'VENDIREQAVAEGKAIGKAIGKAEGEAEGRLKERLEIARKLKENGFSIADIVRVAGLSAEEIDKL' A
#
# COMPACT_ATOMS: atom_id res chain seq x y z
N VAL A 1 -20.03 26.16 -24.35
CA VAL A 1 -19.16 25.19 -25.06
C VAL A 1 -17.74 25.22 -24.53
N GLU A 2 -16.96 26.30 -24.73
CA GLU A 2 -15.54 26.29 -24.35
C GLU A 2 -15.30 26.32 -22.83
N ASN A 3 -16.20 26.97 -22.07
CA ASN A 3 -16.17 26.94 -20.61
C ASN A 3 -16.53 25.54 -20.06
N ASP A 4 -17.55 24.89 -20.65
CA ASP A 4 -18.00 23.55 -20.26
C ASP A 4 -16.90 22.49 -20.47
N ILE A 5 -16.14 22.59 -21.57
CA ILE A 5 -15.01 21.69 -21.85
C ILE A 5 -13.91 21.85 -20.80
N ARG A 6 -13.62 23.09 -20.37
CA ARG A 6 -12.60 23.34 -19.33
C ARG A 6 -13.04 22.83 -17.97
N GLU A 7 -14.31 23.04 -17.60
CA GLU A 7 -14.86 22.53 -16.34
C GLU A 7 -14.86 21.00 -16.31
N GLN A 8 -15.25 20.34 -17.42
CA GLN A 8 -15.17 18.89 -17.56
C GLN A 8 -13.74 18.37 -17.41
N ALA A 9 -12.78 18.97 -18.11
CA ALA A 9 -11.37 18.57 -18.01
C ALA A 9 -10.81 18.70 -16.59
N VAL A 10 -11.17 19.77 -15.86
CA VAL A 10 -10.76 19.95 -14.46
C VAL A 10 -11.44 18.92 -13.54
N ALA A 11 -12.72 18.63 -13.75
CA ALA A 11 -13.45 17.64 -12.97
C ALA A 11 -12.87 16.24 -13.16
N GLU A 12 -12.60 15.85 -14.41
CA GLU A 12 -11.96 14.57 -14.77
C GLU A 12 -10.57 14.47 -14.17
N GLY A 13 -9.74 15.50 -14.30
CA GLY A 13 -8.40 15.53 -13.71
C GLY A 13 -8.41 15.34 -12.19
N LYS A 14 -9.34 16.01 -11.49
CA LYS A 14 -9.53 15.82 -10.03
C LYS A 14 -10.01 14.42 -9.69
N ALA A 15 -10.93 13.86 -10.47
CA ALA A 15 -11.45 12.51 -10.25
C ALA A 15 -10.35 11.45 -10.41
N ILE A 16 -9.55 11.55 -11.48
CA ILE A 16 -8.41 10.66 -11.75
C ILE A 16 -7.37 10.81 -10.64
N GLY A 17 -6.98 12.03 -10.29
CA GLY A 17 -5.99 12.27 -9.24
C GLY A 17 -6.43 11.69 -7.88
N LYS A 18 -7.71 11.85 -7.52
CA LYS A 18 -8.26 11.26 -6.29
C LYS A 18 -8.28 9.72 -6.35
N ALA A 19 -8.60 9.14 -7.50
CA ALA A 19 -8.61 7.69 -7.68
C ALA A 19 -7.21 7.09 -7.55
N ILE A 20 -6.21 7.68 -8.20
CA ILE A 20 -4.80 7.26 -8.13
C ILE A 20 -4.29 7.40 -6.69
N GLY A 21 -4.45 8.58 -6.08
CA GLY A 21 -3.95 8.81 -4.72
C GLY A 21 -4.60 7.89 -3.68
N LYS A 22 -5.88 7.55 -3.84
CA LYS A 22 -6.54 6.54 -2.98
C LYS A 22 -5.94 5.15 -3.18
N ALA A 23 -5.74 4.72 -4.43
CA ALA A 23 -5.18 3.41 -4.72
C ALA A 23 -3.74 3.26 -4.20
N GLU A 24 -2.90 4.28 -4.40
CA GLU A 24 -1.53 4.32 -3.89
C GLU A 24 -1.50 4.31 -2.36
N GLY A 25 -2.29 5.17 -1.72
CA GLY A 25 -2.37 5.24 -0.26
C GLY A 25 -2.85 3.93 0.39
N GLU A 26 -3.83 3.26 -0.21
CA GLU A 26 -4.29 1.95 0.25
C GLU A 26 -3.22 0.86 0.07
N ALA A 27 -2.47 0.87 -1.04
CA ALA A 27 -1.39 -0.06 -1.28
C ALA A 27 -0.24 0.15 -0.28
N GLU A 28 0.18 1.40 -0.07
CA GLU A 28 1.23 1.76 0.89
C GLU A 28 0.81 1.42 2.33
N GLY A 29 -0.44 1.70 2.71
CA GLY A 29 -0.98 1.36 4.02
C GLY A 29 -0.94 -0.14 4.30
N ARG A 30 -1.42 -0.95 3.35
CA ARG A 30 -1.37 -2.42 3.46
C ARG A 30 0.07 -2.94 3.55
N LEU A 31 1.00 -2.36 2.81
CA LEU A 31 2.41 -2.76 2.87
C LEU A 31 3.02 -2.42 4.24
N LYS A 32 2.82 -1.19 4.73
CA LYS A 32 3.30 -0.77 6.05
C LYS A 32 2.76 -1.65 7.17
N GLU A 33 1.48 -1.99 7.13
CA GLU A 33 0.87 -2.89 8.11
C GLU A 33 1.53 -4.27 8.11
N ARG A 34 1.73 -4.87 6.93
CA ARG A 34 2.39 -6.18 6.81
C ARG A 34 3.83 -6.16 7.34
N LEU A 35 4.59 -5.11 7.01
CA LEU A 35 5.97 -4.92 7.49
C LEU A 35 6.02 -4.76 9.01
N GLU A 36 5.10 -4.01 9.60
CA GLU A 36 5.02 -3.81 11.04
C GLU A 36 4.66 -5.10 11.78
N ILE A 37 3.70 -5.88 11.26
CA ILE A 37 3.36 -7.20 11.80
C ILE A 37 4.58 -8.12 11.74
N ALA A 38 5.27 -8.16 10.59
CA ALA A 38 6.46 -8.97 10.41
C ALA A 38 7.60 -8.59 11.36
N ARG A 39 7.88 -7.28 11.52
CA ARG A 39 8.87 -6.78 12.47
C ARG A 39 8.57 -7.25 13.88
N LYS A 40 7.33 -7.04 14.36
CA LYS A 40 6.92 -7.47 15.71
C LYS A 40 7.09 -8.96 15.90
N LEU A 41 6.68 -9.78 14.93
CA LEU A 41 6.85 -11.23 15.04
C LEU A 41 8.33 -11.63 15.07
N LYS A 42 9.19 -11.00 14.25
CA LYS A 42 10.65 -11.22 14.28
C LYS A 42 11.26 -10.85 15.62
N GLU A 43 10.89 -9.70 16.17
CA GLU A 43 11.31 -9.24 17.50
C GLU A 43 10.87 -10.17 18.63
N ASN A 44 9.71 -10.83 18.48
CA ASN A 44 9.21 -11.83 19.42
C ASN A 44 9.77 -13.25 19.18
N GLY A 45 10.72 -13.42 18.26
CA GLY A 45 11.43 -14.68 18.04
C GLY A 45 10.65 -15.73 17.22
N PHE A 46 9.63 -15.33 16.48
CA PHE A 46 8.92 -16.24 15.58
C PHE A 46 9.80 -16.70 14.40
N SER A 47 9.54 -17.90 13.90
CA SER A 47 10.27 -18.44 12.74
C SER A 47 9.97 -17.64 11.46
N ILE A 48 10.94 -17.53 10.56
CA ILE A 48 10.73 -16.88 9.25
C ILE A 48 9.54 -17.50 8.51
N ALA A 49 9.38 -18.83 8.56
CA ALA A 49 8.28 -19.53 7.92
C ALA A 49 6.91 -19.11 8.47
N ASP A 50 6.79 -18.94 9.79
CA ASP A 50 5.55 -18.45 10.42
C ASP A 50 5.28 -16.99 10.07
N ILE A 51 6.33 -16.16 10.04
CA ILE A 51 6.20 -14.74 9.70
C ILE A 51 5.73 -14.58 8.25
N VAL A 52 6.31 -15.33 7.31
CA VAL A 52 5.89 -15.37 5.89
C VAL A 52 4.39 -15.70 5.78
N ARG A 53 3.96 -16.73 6.51
CA ARG A 53 2.55 -17.19 6.52
C ARG A 53 1.59 -16.13 7.07
N VAL A 54 1.99 -15.41 8.12
CA VAL A 54 1.12 -14.44 8.82
C VAL A 54 1.13 -13.07 8.15
N ALA A 55 2.31 -12.54 7.83
CA ALA A 55 2.47 -11.22 7.24
C ALA A 55 2.22 -11.20 5.72
N GLY A 56 2.26 -12.36 5.05
CA GLY A 56 2.08 -12.45 3.60
C GLY A 56 3.19 -11.75 2.82
N LEU A 57 4.40 -11.74 3.38
CA LEU A 57 5.64 -11.25 2.76
C LEU A 57 6.53 -12.45 2.40
N SER A 58 7.43 -12.26 1.45
CA SER A 58 8.41 -13.29 1.08
C SER A 58 9.48 -13.47 2.17
N ALA A 59 10.09 -14.65 2.22
CA ALA A 59 11.17 -14.91 3.18
C ALA A 59 12.34 -13.92 3.04
N GLU A 60 12.64 -13.48 1.82
CA GLU A 60 13.69 -12.48 1.54
C GLU A 60 13.32 -11.09 2.11
N GLU A 61 12.06 -10.68 2.00
CA GLU A 61 11.58 -9.44 2.63
C GLU A 61 11.69 -9.52 4.15
N ILE A 62 11.36 -10.67 4.76
CA ILE A 62 11.48 -10.89 6.21
C ILE A 62 12.94 -10.92 6.67
N ASP A 63 13.84 -11.49 5.88
CA ASP A 63 15.27 -11.57 6.21
C ASP A 63 15.89 -10.16 6.30
N LYS A 64 15.46 -9.25 5.42
CA LYS A 64 15.92 -7.85 5.35
C LYS A 64 15.33 -6.89 6.39
N LEU A 65 14.29 -7.30 7.14
CA LEU A 65 13.68 -6.51 8.22
C LEU A 65 14.56 -6.42 9.47
#